data_AF-A0A9W6UGA9-F1
#
_entry.id   AF-A0A9W6UGA9-F1
#
_cell.length_a   1.000
_cell.length_b   1.000
_cell.length_c   1.000
_cell.angle_alpha   90.00
_cell.angle_beta   90.00
_cell.angle_gamma   90.00
#
_symmetry.space_group_name_H-M   'P 1'
#
loop_
_entity.id
_entity.type
_entity.pdbx_description
1 polymer ?
#
loop_
_entity_poly.entity_id
_entity_poly.type
_entity_poly.pdbx_seq_one_letter_code
_entity_poly.pdbx_strand_id
1 'polypeptide(L)'
;MVFKRVGSGRPYPEHGLSTGAWAQIAPCQVRLDELVTTKANLDLQHLLAKDSTFFGDLFPHVVRWEGQLYLEDGLHRALRAALQQRATMAARVFETAEWVPQAV
;
A
#
# COMPACT_ATOMS: atom_id res chain seq x y z
N MET A 1 7.18 4.57 -15.92
CA MET A 1 7.64 4.80 -14.53
C MET A 1 7.04 3.73 -13.64
N VAL A 2 7.71 3.34 -12.54
CA VAL A 2 7.21 2.29 -11.63
C VAL A 2 5.96 2.75 -10.86
N PHE A 3 5.95 4.00 -10.39
CA PHE A 3 4.83 4.61 -9.67
C PHE A 3 4.31 5.81 -10.46
N LYS A 4 3.03 6.15 -10.24
CA LYS A 4 2.39 7.35 -10.82
C LYS A 4 3.09 8.63 -10.35
N ARG A 5 3.34 8.72 -9.04
CA ARG A 5 3.98 9.86 -8.37
C ARG A 5 4.58 9.43 -7.03
N VAL A 6 5.62 10.14 -6.58
CA VAL A 6 6.18 9.98 -5.24
C VAL A 6 5.62 11.08 -4.33
N GLY A 7 5.03 10.70 -3.21
CA GLY A 7 4.52 11.62 -2.18
C GLY A 7 5.29 11.54 -0.87
N SER A 8 5.13 12.56 -0.02
CA SER A 8 5.80 12.70 1.28
C SER A 8 4.83 12.69 2.47
N GLY A 9 3.61 12.19 2.28
CA GLY A 9 2.60 12.10 3.32
C GLY A 9 1.28 11.54 2.80
N ARG A 10 0.30 11.44 3.72
CA ARG A 10 -1.07 11.01 3.41
C ARG A 10 -1.92 12.26 3.15
N PRO A 11 -2.52 12.43 1.95
CA PRO A 11 -3.37 13.58 1.65
C PRO A 11 -4.82 13.43 2.15
N TYR A 12 -5.15 12.29 2.77
CA TYR A 12 -6.47 11.94 3.25
C TYR A 12 -6.54 11.94 4.79
N PRO A 13 -7.74 12.11 5.38
CA PRO A 13 -7.94 12.00 6.83
C PRO A 13 -7.55 10.64 7.38
N GLU A 14 -7.24 10.58 8.67
CA GLU A 14 -6.94 9.32 9.36
C GLU A 14 -8.18 8.40 9.35
N HIS A 15 -8.00 7.18 8.84
CA HIS A 15 -9.09 6.19 8.69
C HIS A 15 -9.16 5.21 9.88
N GLY A 16 -8.29 5.32 10.89
CA GLY A 16 -8.34 4.53 12.12
C GLY A 16 -8.24 3.01 11.95
N LEU A 17 -7.85 2.51 10.77
CA LEU A 17 -7.79 1.06 10.52
C LEU A 17 -6.62 0.45 11.28
N SER A 18 -6.94 -0.46 12.19
CA SER A 18 -5.94 -1.34 12.79
C SER A 18 -5.45 -2.37 11.77
N THR A 19 -4.30 -3.01 12.04
CA THR A 19 -3.78 -4.10 11.22
C THR A 19 -4.80 -5.25 11.07
N GLY A 20 -5.60 -5.52 12.11
CA GLY A 20 -6.67 -6.52 12.07
C GLY A 20 -7.81 -6.14 11.13
N ALA A 21 -8.19 -4.86 11.10
CA ALA A 21 -9.22 -4.36 10.19
C ALA A 21 -8.78 -4.44 8.72
N TRP A 22 -7.49 -4.15 8.44
CA TRP A 22 -6.92 -4.36 7.11
C TRP A 22 -7.03 -5.81 6.65
N ALA A 23 -6.78 -6.78 7.54
CA ALA A 23 -6.85 -8.20 7.18
C ALA A 23 -8.24 -8.64 6.66
N GLN A 24 -9.32 -7.93 7.02
CA GLN A 24 -10.69 -8.18 6.56
C GLN A 24 -10.96 -7.69 5.12
N ILE A 25 -10.14 -6.78 4.60
CA ILE A 25 -10.30 -6.25 3.24
C ILE A 25 -9.72 -7.26 2.25
N ALA A 26 -10.54 -7.86 1.40
CA ALA A 26 -10.05 -8.83 0.42
C ALA A 26 -8.96 -8.21 -0.49
N PRO A 27 -7.84 -8.89 -0.73
CA PRO A 27 -6.81 -8.37 -1.62
C PRO A 27 -7.30 -8.36 -3.07
N CYS A 28 -7.00 -7.29 -3.80
CA CYS A 28 -7.28 -7.13 -5.22
C CYS A 28 -6.01 -6.77 -6.00
N GLN A 29 -6.04 -6.97 -7.32
CA GLN A 29 -4.92 -6.57 -8.18
C GLN A 29 -4.92 -5.06 -8.41
N VAL A 30 -3.76 -4.43 -8.19
CA VAL A 30 -3.52 -3.02 -8.49
C VAL A 30 -2.31 -2.90 -9.42
N ARG A 31 -2.32 -1.89 -10.30
CA ARG A 31 -1.17 -1.58 -11.15
C ARG A 31 -0.20 -0.67 -10.42
N LEU A 32 1.09 -0.95 -10.52
CA LEU A 32 2.12 -0.15 -9.83
C LEU A 32 2.16 1.28 -10.35
N ASP A 33 1.98 1.47 -11.66
CA ASP A 33 2.03 2.76 -12.34
C ASP A 33 0.81 3.66 -12.06
N GLU A 34 -0.21 3.15 -11.36
CA GLU A 34 -1.37 3.92 -10.88
C GLU A 34 -1.18 4.42 -9.44
N LEU A 35 -0.19 3.88 -8.71
CA LEU A 35 0.00 4.17 -7.29
C LEU A 35 0.79 5.46 -7.08
N VAL A 36 0.31 6.25 -6.13
CA VAL A 36 1.03 7.38 -5.54
C VAL A 36 1.61 6.92 -4.21
N THR A 37 2.92 7.02 -4.00
CA THR A 37 3.49 6.64 -2.71
C THR A 37 3.18 7.68 -1.64
N THR A 38 2.96 7.25 -0.40
CA THR A 38 2.87 8.15 0.76
C THR A 38 4.23 8.38 1.43
N LYS A 39 5.24 7.59 1.05
CA LYS A 39 6.62 7.65 1.53
C LYS A 39 7.55 7.85 0.33
N ALA A 40 8.53 8.73 0.48
CA ALA A 40 9.57 8.96 -0.54
C ALA A 40 10.81 8.09 -0.32
N ASN A 41 11.06 7.70 0.94
CA ASN A 41 12.27 6.99 1.33
C ASN A 41 11.95 5.52 1.59
N LEU A 42 12.92 4.66 1.27
CA LEU A 42 12.91 3.23 1.58
C LEU A 42 14.27 2.80 2.10
N ASP A 43 14.25 1.78 2.96
CA ASP A 43 15.47 1.14 3.45
C ASP A 43 15.95 0.04 2.48
N LEU A 44 17.16 0.20 1.95
CA LEU A 44 17.76 -0.75 1.01
C LEU A 44 18.14 -2.08 1.68
N GLN A 45 18.54 -2.07 2.96
CA GLN A 45 18.85 -3.30 3.70
C GLN A 45 17.59 -4.15 3.83
N HIS A 46 16.46 -3.53 4.19
CA HIS A 46 15.15 -4.22 4.17
C HIS A 46 14.76 -4.67 2.76
N LEU A 47 15.05 -3.88 1.72
CA LEU A 47 14.74 -4.28 0.34
C LEU A 47 15.51 -5.55 -0.07
N LEU A 48 16.78 -5.68 0.30
CA LEU A 48 17.69 -6.77 -0.11
C LEU A 48 17.68 -7.97 0.84
N ALA A 49 17.10 -7.84 2.04
CA ALA A 49 17.02 -8.92 3.02
C ALA A 49 16.30 -10.15 2.44
N LYS A 50 17.04 -11.26 2.31
CA LYS A 50 16.55 -12.58 1.87
C LYS A 50 15.56 -13.18 2.86
N ASP A 51 15.78 -12.91 4.14
CA ASP A 51 15.01 -13.47 5.26
C ASP A 51 14.04 -12.45 5.84
N SER A 52 13.65 -11.44 5.05
CA SER A 52 12.72 -10.41 5.50
C SER A 52 11.39 -11.07 5.84
N THR A 53 11.29 -11.51 7.09
CA THR A 53 10.07 -11.94 7.75
C THR A 53 9.20 -10.71 7.67
N PHE A 54 8.23 -10.73 6.76
CA PHE A 54 7.30 -9.63 6.63
C PHE A 54 6.49 -9.60 7.93
N PHE A 55 6.90 -8.73 8.86
CA PHE A 55 6.13 -8.47 10.06
C PHE A 55 4.90 -7.65 9.66
N GLY A 56 3.71 -8.25 9.81
CA GLY A 56 2.44 -7.60 9.49
C GLY A 56 1.67 -8.29 8.35
N ASP A 57 0.95 -7.51 7.57
CA ASP A 57 0.11 -8.00 6.47
C ASP A 57 0.97 -8.41 5.26
N LEU A 58 0.61 -9.54 4.65
CA LEU A 58 1.25 -10.04 3.43
C LEU A 58 1.05 -9.08 2.26
N PHE A 59 -0.09 -8.40 2.24
CA PHE A 59 -0.48 -7.50 1.17
C PHE A 59 -0.14 -6.05 1.53
N PRO A 60 0.33 -5.23 0.57
CA PRO A 60 0.39 -3.78 0.70
C PRO A 60 -0.97 -3.18 1.00
N HIS A 61 -0.97 -2.05 1.70
CA HIS A 61 -2.17 -1.28 2.03
C HIS A 61 -2.26 -0.08 1.10
N VAL A 62 -3.40 0.03 0.42
CA VAL A 62 -3.67 1.09 -0.54
C VAL A 62 -4.94 1.80 -0.13
N VAL A 63 -4.91 3.12 -0.14
CA VAL A 63 -6.07 3.96 0.17
C VAL A 63 -6.53 4.64 -1.11
N ARG A 64 -7.81 4.46 -1.46
CA ARG A 64 -8.46 5.17 -2.56
C ARG A 64 -9.11 6.44 -2.02
N TRP A 65 -8.63 7.58 -2.49
CA TRP A 65 -9.12 8.91 -2.08
C TRP A 65 -9.09 9.87 -3.28
N GLU A 66 -10.17 10.64 -3.48
CA GLU A 66 -10.41 11.52 -4.64
C GLU A 66 -9.96 10.91 -5.98
N GLY A 67 -10.33 9.66 -6.22
CA GLY A 67 -10.03 8.95 -7.49
C GLY A 67 -8.55 8.60 -7.70
N GLN A 68 -7.70 8.75 -6.68
CA GLN A 68 -6.29 8.34 -6.69
C GLN A 68 -6.06 7.15 -5.75
N LEU A 69 -5.05 6.33 -6.08
CA LEU A 69 -4.60 5.22 -5.25
C LEU A 69 -3.30 5.58 -4.55
N TYR A 70 -3.33 5.58 -3.22
CA TYR A 70 -2.19 5.91 -2.37
C TYR A 70 -1.64 4.67 -1.71
N LEU A 71 -0.37 4.36 -1.98
CA LEU A 71 0.35 3.28 -1.32
C LEU A 71 0.76 3.74 0.09
N GLU A 72 -0.01 3.31 1.07
CA GLU A 72 0.17 3.65 2.48
C GLU A 72 1.23 2.78 3.16
N ASP A 73 1.16 1.47 2.90
CA ASP A 73 2.09 0.49 3.42
C ASP A 73 2.56 -0.48 2.33
N GLY A 74 3.73 -1.07 2.52
CA GLY A 74 4.27 -2.09 1.61
C GLY A 74 5.08 -1.52 0.46
N LEU A 75 5.68 -0.32 0.60
CA LEU A 75 6.56 0.28 -0.42
C LEU A 75 7.67 -0.66 -0.89
N HIS A 76 8.35 -1.34 0.03
CA HIS A 76 9.37 -2.34 -0.30
C HIS A 76 8.80 -3.53 -1.09
N ARG A 77 7.59 -4.01 -0.74
CA ARG A 77 6.92 -5.10 -1.46
C ARG A 77 6.59 -4.67 -2.89
N ALA A 78 6.08 -3.45 -3.07
CA ALA A 78 5.78 -2.88 -4.37
C ALA A 78 7.04 -2.72 -5.24
N LEU A 79 8.13 -2.20 -4.66
CA LEU A 79 9.38 -2.03 -5.38
C LEU A 79 10.03 -3.38 -5.72
N ARG A 80 9.97 -4.38 -4.84
CA ARG A 80 10.40 -5.75 -5.16
C ARG A 80 9.61 -6.34 -6.33
N ALA A 81 8.30 -6.12 -6.37
CA ALA A 81 7.47 -6.57 -7.51
C ALA A 81 7.93 -5.90 -8.82
N ALA A 82 8.17 -4.58 -8.80
CA ALA A 82 8.68 -3.84 -9.96
C ALA A 82 10.06 -4.36 -10.42
N LEU A 83 10.99 -4.60 -9.49
CA LEU A 83 12.32 -5.13 -9.80
C LEU A 83 12.26 -6.53 -10.44
N GLN A 84 11.24 -7.32 -10.08
CA GLN A 84 10.93 -8.60 -10.71
C GLN A 84 10.13 -8.47 -12.02
N GLN A 85 10.08 -7.28 -12.62
CA GLN A 85 9.38 -7.01 -13.89
C GLN A 85 7.85 -7.24 -13.81
N ARG A 86 7.24 -7.16 -12.63
CA ARG A 86 5.78 -7.24 -12.47
C ARG A 86 5.18 -5.84 -12.57
N ALA A 87 4.19 -5.66 -13.44
CA ALA A 87 3.46 -4.40 -13.59
C ALA A 87 2.32 -4.24 -12.54
N THR A 88 1.91 -5.33 -11.92
CA THR A 88 0.80 -5.37 -10.96
C THR A 88 1.20 -6.11 -9.68
N MET A 89 0.47 -5.87 -8.60
CA MET A 89 0.59 -6.62 -7.36
C MET A 89 -0.78 -6.78 -6.68
N ALA A 90 -0.92 -7.82 -5.87
CA ALA A 90 -2.06 -7.92 -4.97
C ALA A 90 -1.88 -6.95 -3.80
N ALA A 91 -2.89 -6.15 -3.51
CA ALA A 91 -2.93 -5.18 -2.41
C ALA A 91 -4.33 -5.14 -1.80
N ARG A 92 -4.44 -4.68 -0.56
CA ARG A 92 -5.74 -4.39 0.05
C ARG A 92 -6.06 -2.94 -0.21
N VAL A 93 -7.21 -2.68 -0.82
CA VAL A 93 -7.64 -1.32 -1.18
C VAL A 93 -8.78 -0.91 -0.26
N PHE A 94 -8.55 0.13 0.52
CA PHE A 94 -9.56 0.76 1.36
C PHE A 94 -10.14 1.98 0.65
N GLU A 95 -11.47 2.12 0.67
CA GLU A 95 -12.16 3.25 0.06
C GLU A 95 -12.64 4.23 1.13
N THR A 96 -12.13 5.47 1.10
CA THR A 96 -12.45 6.46 2.14
C THR A 96 -13.86 7.05 2.02
N ALA A 97 -14.50 6.96 0.84
CA ALA A 97 -15.81 7.58 0.59
C ALA A 97 -16.97 6.81 1.25
N GLU A 98 -16.77 5.55 1.66
CA GLU A 98 -17.83 4.67 2.14
C GLU A 98 -17.62 4.17 3.58
N TRP A 99 -16.58 4.62 4.28
CA TRP A 99 -16.28 4.07 5.59
C TRP A 99 -17.15 4.65 6.71
N VAL A 100 -18.11 3.83 7.15
CA VAL A 100 -18.83 4.01 8.41
C VAL A 100 -18.02 3.33 9.52
N PRO A 101 -17.60 4.04 10.59
CA PRO A 101 -16.91 3.42 11.70
C PRO A 101 -17.78 2.34 12.33
N GLN A 102 -17.29 1.10 12.37
CA GLN A 102 -17.95 0.02 13.10
C GLN A 102 -17.63 0.22 14.58
N ALA A 103 -18.65 0.57 15.36
CA ALA A 103 -18.55 0.66 16.82
C ALA A 103 -18.20 -0.72 17.40
N VAL A 104 -17.12 -0.76 18.19
CA VAL A 104 -16.76 -1.90 19.06
C VAL A 104 -17.56 -1.80 20.35
#